data_AF-A0A161ZGT5-F1
#
_entry.id   AF-A0A161ZGT5-F1
#
_cell.length_a   1.000
_cell.length_b   1.000
_cell.length_c   1.000
_cell.angle_alpha   90.00
_cell.angle_beta   90.00
_cell.angle_gamma   90.00
#
_symmetry.space_group_name_H-M   'P 1'
#
loop_
_entity.id
_entity.type
_entity.pdbx_description
1 polymer ?
#
loop_
_entity_poly.entity_id
_entity_poly.type
_entity_poly.pdbx_seq_one_letter_code
_entity_poly.pdbx_strand_id
1 'polypeptide(L)'
;MASAGRKAFENETEAWEALGIVDLIGHQASILDILEAIYAPIHNKYVFDGYLPDGFFESAEDEILIALRCYLSNVPETVRDHVPDDDELCLRLYDFIRFKRADDPAWMHILPEWDFELE
;
A
#
# COMPACT_ATOMS: atom_id res chain seq x y z
N MET A 1 5.93 -19.35 0.14
CA MET A 1 6.03 -19.94 -1.21
C MET A 1 6.84 -18.97 -2.06
N ALA A 2 7.77 -19.46 -2.88
CA ALA A 2 8.72 -18.58 -3.57
C ALA A 2 8.00 -17.58 -4.49
N SER A 3 8.30 -16.29 -4.30
CA SER A 3 7.98 -15.15 -5.16
C SER A 3 8.70 -15.29 -6.52
N ALA A 4 8.31 -16.29 -7.30
CA ALA A 4 8.81 -16.48 -8.64
C ALA A 4 8.01 -15.57 -9.60
N GLY A 5 8.52 -14.36 -9.83
CA GLY A 5 8.22 -13.60 -11.05
C GLY A 5 7.11 -12.55 -10.99
N ARG A 6 6.78 -11.98 -9.82
CA ARG A 6 5.98 -10.74 -9.79
C ARG A 6 6.82 -9.58 -10.31
N LYS A 7 6.38 -9.00 -11.43
CA LYS A 7 6.99 -7.82 -12.05
C LYS A 7 6.68 -6.62 -11.15
N ALA A 8 7.67 -5.77 -10.89
CA ALA A 8 7.43 -4.50 -10.21
C ALA A 8 6.58 -3.59 -11.10
N PHE A 9 5.70 -2.78 -10.49
CA PHE A 9 4.94 -1.77 -11.21
C PHE A 9 5.89 -0.72 -11.81
N GLU A 10 5.63 -0.30 -13.04
CA GLU A 10 6.46 0.64 -13.78
C GLU A 10 5.98 2.09 -13.61
N ASN A 11 4.72 2.31 -13.19
CA ASN A 11 4.11 3.62 -13.01
C ASN A 11 2.86 3.57 -12.13
N GLU A 12 2.35 4.73 -11.73
CA GLU A 12 1.18 4.83 -10.85
C GLU A 12 -0.09 4.23 -11.45
N THR A 13 -0.28 4.37 -12.77
CA THR A 13 -1.47 3.81 -13.44
C THR A 13 -1.50 2.30 -13.31
N GLU A 14 -0.38 1.61 -13.59
CA GLU A 14 -0.28 0.16 -13.45
C GLU A 14 -0.54 -0.29 -12.00
N ALA A 15 -0.01 0.46 -11.02
CA ALA A 15 -0.19 0.15 -9.60
C ALA A 15 -1.66 0.28 -9.15
N TRP A 16 -2.39 1.30 -9.63
CA TRP A 16 -3.80 1.49 -9.32
C TRP A 16 -4.73 0.54 -10.09
N GLU A 17 -4.43 0.27 -11.37
CA GLU A 17 -5.17 -0.69 -12.19
C GLU A 17 -5.08 -2.10 -11.61
N ALA A 18 -3.94 -2.48 -11.03
CA ALA A 18 -3.79 -3.75 -10.31
C ALA A 18 -4.76 -3.86 -9.11
N LEU A 19 -5.20 -2.75 -8.52
CA LEU A 19 -6.21 -2.72 -7.46
C LEU A 19 -7.64 -2.51 -8.01
N GLY A 20 -7.83 -2.56 -9.32
CA GLY A 20 -9.12 -2.32 -9.97
C GLY A 20 -9.50 -0.84 -10.09
N ILE A 21 -8.57 0.07 -9.81
CA ILE A 21 -8.78 1.51 -9.86
C ILE A 21 -8.26 2.03 -11.21
N VAL A 22 -9.17 2.14 -12.19
CA VAL A 22 -8.82 2.55 -13.56
C VAL A 22 -9.10 4.04 -13.81
N ASP A 23 -10.15 4.59 -13.20
CA ASP A 23 -10.47 6.03 -13.22
C ASP A 23 -10.01 6.71 -11.91
N LEU A 24 -8.78 7.21 -11.89
CA LEU A 24 -8.20 7.86 -10.70
C LEU A 24 -9.05 9.04 -10.19
N ILE A 25 -9.74 9.74 -11.09
CA ILE A 25 -10.59 10.89 -10.72
C ILE A 25 -11.90 10.37 -10.11
N GLY A 26 -12.52 9.37 -10.73
CA GLY A 26 -13.75 8.75 -10.24
C GLY A 26 -13.59 7.99 -8.93
N HIS A 27 -12.37 7.52 -8.62
CA HIS A 27 -12.07 6.66 -7.46
C HIS A 27 -11.27 7.36 -6.35
N GLN A 28 -11.28 8.70 -6.29
CA GLN A 28 -10.54 9.45 -5.25
C GLN A 28 -10.83 8.99 -3.83
N ALA A 29 -12.08 8.64 -3.50
CA ALA A 29 -12.45 8.14 -2.17
C ALA A 29 -11.78 6.78 -1.87
N SER A 30 -11.84 5.83 -2.81
CA SER A 30 -11.19 4.52 -2.65
C SER A 30 -9.67 4.63 -2.57
N ILE A 31 -9.08 5.54 -3.33
CA ILE A 31 -7.66 5.86 -3.27
C ILE A 31 -7.31 6.37 -1.87
N LEU A 32 -8.07 7.33 -1.34
CA LEU A 32 -7.86 7.89 -0.01
C LEU A 32 -7.97 6.81 1.08
N ASP A 33 -8.99 5.96 1.02
CA ASP A 33 -9.17 4.85 1.97
C ASP A 33 -7.96 3.89 1.98
N ILE A 34 -7.45 3.51 0.81
CA ILE A 34 -6.25 2.65 0.71
C ILE A 34 -5.03 3.35 1.31
N LEU A 35 -4.87 4.64 1.00
CA LEU A 35 -3.75 5.44 1.49
C LEU A 35 -3.80 5.56 3.02
N GLU A 36 -4.91 6.04 3.59
CA GLU A 36 -5.05 6.33 5.01
C GLU A 36 -5.20 5.08 5.88
N ALA A 37 -5.94 4.07 5.42
CA ALA A 37 -6.31 2.93 6.26
C ALA A 37 -5.38 1.71 6.09
N ILE A 38 -4.53 1.69 5.05
CA ILE A 38 -3.66 0.55 4.75
C ILE A 38 -2.21 0.99 4.59
N TYR A 39 -1.93 1.88 3.62
CA TYR A 39 -0.55 2.27 3.34
C TYR A 39 0.05 3.01 4.54
N ALA A 40 -0.59 4.07 5.05
CA ALA A 40 -0.04 4.89 6.14
C ALA A 40 0.22 4.10 7.44
N PRO A 41 -0.69 3.24 7.93
CA PRO A 41 -0.43 2.47 9.15
C PRO A 41 0.72 1.47 9.01
N ILE A 42 0.80 0.77 7.88
CA ILE A 42 1.90 -0.15 7.59
C ILE A 42 3.22 0.62 7.52
N HIS A 43 3.24 1.67 6.71
CA HIS A 43 4.38 2.52 6.48
C HIS A 43 4.90 3.20 7.76
N ASN A 44 4.03 3.80 8.57
CA ASN A 44 4.37 4.45 9.84
C ASN A 44 4.95 3.46 10.85
N LYS A 45 4.36 2.26 10.97
CA LYS A 45 4.88 1.21 11.85
C LYS A 45 6.34 0.88 11.53
N TYR A 46 6.70 0.85 10.25
CA TYR A 46 8.04 0.46 9.82
C TYR A 46 9.05 1.63 9.73
N VAL A 47 8.61 2.90 9.84
CA VAL A 47 9.53 4.06 9.82
C VAL A 47 9.75 4.73 11.16
N PHE A 48 8.75 4.76 12.03
CA PHE A 48 8.94 5.30 13.38
C PHE A 48 9.75 4.35 14.28
N ASP A 49 9.90 3.08 13.91
CA ASP A 49 10.80 2.13 14.59
C ASP A 49 12.29 2.36 14.29
N GLY A 50 12.62 3.35 13.46
CA GLY A 50 13.98 3.87 13.32
C GLY A 50 14.89 2.99 12.46
N TYR A 51 15.13 3.47 11.24
CA TYR A 51 16.13 2.97 10.28
C TYR A 51 15.76 1.70 9.51
N LEU A 52 15.66 1.83 8.19
CA LEU A 52 15.46 0.69 7.30
C LEU A 52 16.53 0.68 6.19
N PRO A 53 17.47 -0.27 6.22
CA PRO A 53 18.50 -0.40 5.19
C PRO A 53 17.92 -0.84 3.84
N ASP A 54 18.72 -0.72 2.78
CA ASP A 54 18.44 -1.31 1.47
C ASP A 54 18.02 -2.78 1.64
N GLY A 55 16.87 -3.14 1.06
CA GLY A 55 16.32 -4.49 1.09
C GLY A 55 15.44 -4.85 2.29
N PHE A 56 15.07 -3.87 3.14
CA PHE A 56 14.17 -4.11 4.27
C PHE A 56 12.85 -4.78 3.87
N PHE A 57 12.19 -4.29 2.80
CA PHE A 57 10.90 -4.83 2.38
C PHE A 57 11.00 -6.30 1.99
N GLU A 58 12.05 -6.70 1.28
CA GLU A 58 12.29 -8.11 0.95
C GLU A 58 12.58 -8.95 2.21
N SER A 59 13.23 -8.39 3.23
CA SER A 59 13.45 -9.09 4.51
C SER A 59 12.22 -9.17 5.41
N ALA A 60 11.27 -8.25 5.26
CA ALA A 60 10.07 -8.11 6.09
C ALA A 60 8.78 -8.53 5.37
N GLU A 61 8.89 -9.12 4.18
CA GLU A 61 7.76 -9.50 3.31
C GLU A 61 6.69 -10.28 4.08
N ASP A 62 7.08 -11.36 4.77
CA ASP A 62 6.15 -12.19 5.53
C ASP A 62 5.43 -11.41 6.64
N GLU A 63 6.15 -10.53 7.34
CA GLU A 63 5.56 -9.71 8.41
C GLU A 63 4.57 -8.67 7.87
N ILE A 64 4.90 -8.04 6.74
CA ILE A 64 4.05 -7.06 6.09
C ILE A 64 2.80 -7.74 5.53
N LEU A 65 2.93 -8.92 4.90
CA LEU A 65 1.79 -9.70 4.41
C LEU A 65 0.87 -10.14 5.56
N ILE A 66 1.43 -10.55 6.71
CA ILE A 66 0.64 -10.84 7.91
C ILE A 66 -0.09 -9.59 8.40
N ALA A 67 0.59 -8.45 8.46
CA ALA A 67 -0.03 -7.19 8.87
C ALA A 67 -1.16 -6.77 7.92
N LEU A 68 -0.96 -6.89 6.60
CA LEU A 68 -1.95 -6.57 5.58
C LEU A 68 -3.22 -7.40 5.71
N ARG A 69 -3.13 -8.68 6.11
CA ARG A 69 -4.31 -9.51 6.40
C ARG A 69 -5.22 -8.88 7.45
N CYS A 70 -4.66 -8.17 8.43
CA CYS A 70 -5.45 -7.48 9.46
C CYS A 70 -6.15 -6.21 8.94
N TYR A 71 -5.71 -5.66 7.80
CA TYR A 71 -6.28 -4.46 7.19
C TYR A 71 -7.22 -4.75 6.02
N LEU A 72 -7.38 -6.01 5.60
CA LEU A 72 -8.24 -6.35 4.45
C LEU A 72 -9.69 -5.89 4.61
N SER A 73 -10.21 -5.84 5.84
CA SER A 73 -11.55 -5.31 6.11
C SER A 73 -11.70 -3.82 5.79
N ASN A 74 -10.59 -3.07 5.75
CA ASN A 74 -10.55 -1.65 5.46
C ASN A 74 -10.34 -1.36 3.97
N VAL A 75 -10.13 -2.40 3.15
CA VAL A 75 -10.00 -2.25 1.69
C VAL A 75 -11.38 -1.93 1.11
N PRO A 76 -11.49 -0.89 0.24
CA PRO A 76 -12.73 -0.59 -0.45
C PRO A 76 -13.35 -1.82 -1.13
N GLU A 77 -14.68 -1.95 -1.06
CA GLU A 77 -15.40 -3.08 -1.67
C GLU A 77 -15.12 -3.21 -3.17
N THR A 78 -15.00 -2.09 -3.88
CA THR A 78 -14.64 -2.04 -5.31
C THR A 78 -13.30 -2.71 -5.61
N VAL A 79 -12.33 -2.62 -4.71
CA VAL A 79 -11.01 -3.25 -4.84
C VAL A 79 -11.10 -4.73 -4.45
N ARG A 80 -11.84 -5.05 -3.38
CA ARG A 80 -12.06 -6.44 -2.95
C ARG A 80 -12.81 -7.27 -3.99
N ASP A 81 -13.79 -6.69 -4.68
CA ASP A 81 -14.54 -7.34 -5.75
C ASP A 81 -13.72 -7.54 -7.02
N HIS A 82 -12.70 -6.70 -7.24
CA HIS A 82 -11.81 -6.78 -8.41
C HIS A 82 -10.75 -7.88 -8.27
N VAL A 83 -10.24 -8.11 -7.06
CA VAL A 83 -9.15 -9.05 -6.80
C VAL A 83 -9.74 -10.42 -6.42
N PRO A 84 -9.25 -11.54 -6.99
CA PRO A 84 -9.94 -12.83 -6.90
C PRO A 84 -10.02 -13.44 -5.48
N ASP A 85 -9.04 -13.15 -4.62
CA ASP A 85 -8.99 -13.65 -3.25
C ASP A 85 -8.11 -12.76 -2.33
N ASP A 86 -8.25 -12.98 -1.02
CA ASP A 86 -7.57 -12.23 0.04
C ASP A 86 -6.04 -12.36 -0.03
N ASP A 87 -5.53 -13.53 -0.44
CA ASP A 87 -4.08 -13.77 -0.52
C ASP A 87 -3.47 -12.93 -1.66
N GLU A 88 -4.13 -12.93 -2.82
CA GLU A 88 -3.76 -12.10 -3.96
C GLU A 88 -3.92 -10.61 -3.66
N LEU A 89 -4.95 -10.21 -2.91
CA LEU A 89 -5.14 -8.82 -2.48
C LEU A 89 -4.01 -8.35 -1.55
N CYS A 90 -3.61 -9.17 -0.58
CA CYS A 90 -2.43 -8.87 0.24
C CYS A 90 -1.17 -8.69 -0.60
N LEU A 91 -0.95 -9.56 -1.59
CA LEU A 91 0.23 -9.48 -2.45
C LEU A 91 0.21 -8.21 -3.32
N ARG A 92 -0.93 -7.85 -3.91
CA ARG A 92 -1.05 -6.61 -4.70
C ARG A 92 -0.87 -5.35 -3.86
N LEU A 93 -1.40 -5.34 -2.63
CA LEU A 93 -1.17 -4.24 -1.69
C LEU A 93 0.30 -4.16 -1.26
N TYR A 94 0.96 -5.30 -1.04
CA TYR A 94 2.40 -5.34 -0.76
C TYR A 94 3.22 -4.76 -1.93
N ASP A 95 2.96 -5.21 -3.16
CA ASP A 95 3.62 -4.68 -4.37
C ASP A 95 3.37 -3.17 -4.53
N PHE A 96 2.15 -2.71 -4.22
CA PHE A 96 1.78 -1.30 -4.27
C PHE A 96 2.58 -0.48 -3.24
N ILE A 97 2.67 -0.95 -2.00
CA ILE A 97 3.45 -0.27 -0.95
C ILE A 97 4.92 -0.21 -1.34
N ARG A 98 5.47 -1.31 -1.88
CA ARG A 98 6.86 -1.37 -2.37
C ARG A 98 7.11 -0.36 -3.50
N PHE A 99 6.20 -0.27 -4.47
CA PHE A 99 6.25 0.70 -5.56
C PHE A 99 6.20 2.14 -5.02
N LYS A 100 5.20 2.48 -4.20
CA LYS A 100 5.04 3.83 -3.64
C LYS A 100 6.26 4.28 -2.84
N ARG A 101 6.92 3.36 -2.13
CA ARG A 101 8.17 3.65 -1.43
C ARG A 101 9.35 3.90 -2.37
N ALA A 102 9.44 3.19 -3.48
CA ALA A 102 10.51 3.36 -4.46
C ALA A 102 10.42 4.72 -5.17
N ASP A 103 9.19 5.15 -5.51
CA ASP A 103 8.95 6.38 -6.26
C ASP A 103 8.81 7.64 -5.38
N ASP A 104 8.38 7.51 -4.13
CA ASP A 104 8.37 8.60 -3.16
C ASP A 104 9.13 8.24 -1.87
N PRO A 105 10.48 8.23 -1.92
CA PRO A 105 11.30 7.97 -0.74
C PRO A 105 11.25 9.11 0.28
N ALA A 106 10.64 10.27 -0.05
CA ALA A 106 10.57 11.47 0.78
C ALA A 106 9.18 11.77 1.38
N TRP A 107 8.16 10.96 1.08
CA TRP A 107 6.92 10.85 1.86
C TRP A 107 6.02 12.09 1.77
N MET A 108 5.78 12.64 0.58
CA MET A 108 4.91 13.81 0.43
C MET A 108 3.41 13.48 0.39
N HIS A 109 3.01 12.21 0.31
CA HIS A 109 1.61 11.88 0.03
C HIS A 109 0.74 11.49 1.22
N ILE A 110 1.29 11.21 2.41
CA ILE A 110 0.45 10.93 3.58
C ILE A 110 1.06 11.46 4.89
N LEU A 111 0.75 12.71 5.19
CA LEU A 111 0.55 13.16 6.57
C LEU A 111 -0.92 13.58 6.66
N PRO A 112 -1.78 12.79 7.31
CA PRO A 112 -3.09 13.27 7.77
C PRO A 112 -2.92 14.38 8.82
N GLU A 113 -1.71 14.54 9.38
CA GLU A 113 -1.34 15.54 10.38
C GLU A 113 -0.79 16.85 9.79
N TRP A 114 -1.37 17.31 8.67
CA TRP A 114 -1.47 18.76 8.41
C TRP A 114 -2.78 19.36 8.91
N ASP A 115 -3.50 18.64 9.78
CA ASP A 115 -4.12 19.28 10.95
C ASP A 115 -3.02 19.50 12.00
N PHE A 116 -2.27 20.61 11.86
CA PHE A 116 -1.86 21.31 13.07
C PHE A 116 -3.16 21.83 13.67
N GLU A 117 -3.64 21.17 14.72
CA GLU A 117 -4.61 21.78 15.61
C GLU A 117 -4.08 23.19 15.97
N LEU A 118 -4.80 24.21 15.49
CA LEU A 118 -4.71 25.55 16.03
C LEU A 118 -5.30 25.51 17.45
N GLU A 119 -4.47 25.16 18.43
CA GLU A 119 -4.62 25.60 19.82
C GLU A 119 -3.45 26.50 20.23
#